data_AF-A0A7W8H962-F1
#
_entry.id   AF-A0A7W8H962-F1
#
_cell.length_a   1.000
_cell.length_b   1.000
_cell.length_c   1.000
_cell.angle_alpha   90.00
_cell.angle_beta   90.00
_cell.angle_gamma   90.00
#
_symmetry.space_group_name_H-M   'P 1'
#
loop_
_entity.id
_entity.type
_entity.pdbx_description
1 polymer ?
#
loop_
_entity_poly.entity_id
_entity_poly.type
_entity_poly.pdbx_seq_one_letter_code
_entity_poly.pdbx_strand_id
1 'polypeptide(L)' 'MICGRPAVVIGHREGEKNLILFTWDKERKEYIYEYIDKDCGSANVYKFTNHGEDYILSANRETDEVALYRLWL' A
#
# COMPACT_ATOMS: atom_id res chain seq x y z
N MET A 1 6.94 0.07 9.09
CA MET A 1 7.47 -1.24 8.68
C MET A 1 6.34 -2.06 8.09
N ILE A 2 6.57 -2.67 6.94
CA ILE A 2 5.70 -3.67 6.30
C ILE A 2 6.56 -4.91 6.07
N CYS A 3 6.13 -6.07 6.55
CA CYS A 3 6.84 -7.35 6.48
C CYS A 3 8.31 -7.24 6.93
N GLY A 4 8.55 -6.49 8.01
CA GLY A 4 9.90 -6.29 8.55
C GLY A 4 10.81 -5.36 7.73
N ARG A 5 10.31 -4.67 6.69
CA ARG A 5 11.06 -3.69 5.88
C ARG A 5 10.50 -2.27 6.05
N PRO A 6 11.34 -1.21 6.03
CA PRO A 6 10.87 0.16 5.93
C PRO A 6 10.14 0.35 4.59
N ALA A 7 8.94 0.91 4.66
CA ALA A 7 8.07 1.06 3.50
C ALA A 7 7.08 2.21 3.72
N VAL A 8 6.57 2.78 2.62
CA VAL A 8 5.46 3.73 2.60
C VAL A 8 4.42 3.26 1.59
N VAL A 9 3.14 3.35 1.96
CA VAL A 9 2.02 3.08 1.05
C VAL A 9 1.38 4.41 0.70
N ILE A 10 1.18 4.64 -0.60
CA ILE A 10 0.62 5.87 -1.13
C ILE A 10 -0.59 5.52 -1.99
N GLY A 11 -1.74 6.06 -1.61
CA GLY A 11 -2.94 6.10 -2.43
C GLY A 11 -3.12 7.50 -3.04
N HIS A 12 -3.77 7.58 -4.19
CA HIS A 12 -4.17 8.84 -4.79
C HIS A 12 -5.52 8.71 -5.50
N ARG A 13 -6.20 9.85 -5.68
CA ARG A 13 -7.61 9.91 -6.11
C ARG A 13 -7.84 10.49 -7.50
N GLU A 14 -6.77 10.96 -8.15
CA GLU A 14 -6.79 11.47 -9.52
C GLU A 14 -5.71 10.76 -10.35
N GLY A 15 -5.80 10.82 -11.68
CA GLY A 15 -4.94 10.03 -12.56
C GLY A 15 -5.29 8.54 -12.49
N GLU A 16 -4.26 7.67 -12.45
CA GLU A 16 -4.46 6.21 -12.46
C GLU A 16 -5.06 5.63 -11.17
N LYS A 17 -5.20 6.44 -10.11
CA LYS A 17 -5.87 6.07 -8.85
C LYS A 17 -5.34 4.78 -8.20
N ASN A 18 -4.03 4.57 -8.26
CA ASN A 18 -3.38 3.35 -7.78
C ASN A 18 -3.12 3.40 -6.26
N LEU A 19 -3.01 2.22 -5.66
CA LEU A 19 -2.46 2.01 -4.32
C LEU A 19 -1.07 1.40 -4.45
N ILE A 20 -0.05 2.15 -4.06
CA ILE A 20 1.35 1.84 -4.39
C ILE A 20 2.16 1.65 -3.11
N LEU A 21 2.95 0.57 -3.06
CA LEU A 21 3.95 0.31 -2.03
C LEU A 21 5.32 0.75 -2.52
N PHE A 22 5.99 1.61 -1.76
CA PHE A 22 7.39 1.96 -2.00
C PHE A 22 8.30 1.35 -0.93
N THR A 23 9.42 0.79 -1.36
CA THR A 23 10.47 0.26 -0.49
C THR A 23 11.85 0.74 -0.95
N TRP A 24 12.86 0.64 -0.09
CA TRP A 24 14.24 1.00 -0.41
C TRP A 24 15.05 -0.24 -0.80
N ASP A 25 15.57 -0.26 -2.02
CA ASP A 25 16.53 -1.27 -2.48
C ASP A 25 17.94 -0.84 -2.02
N LYS A 26 18.53 -1.63 -1.11
CA LYS A 26 19.85 -1.35 -0.54
C LYS A 26 20.99 -1.57 -1.54
N GLU A 27 20.85 -2.52 -2.45
CA GLU A 27 21.89 -2.87 -3.42
C GLU A 27 21.96 -1.81 -4.52
N ARG A 28 20.80 -1.44 -5.05
CA ARG A 28 20.67 -0.46 -6.14
C ARG A 28 20.69 0.98 -5.64
N LYS A 29 20.51 1.19 -4.33
CA LYS A 29 20.43 2.51 -3.67
C LYS A 29 19.34 3.40 -4.27
N GLU A 30 18.17 2.82 -4.51
CA GLU A 30 17.03 3.51 -5.09
C GLU A 30 15.72 3.10 -4.40
N TYR A 31 14.70 3.93 -4.55
CA TYR A 31 13.34 3.53 -4.20
C TYR A 31 12.76 2.69 -5.32
N ILE A 32 12.21 1.52 -4.96
CA ILE A 32 11.44 0.67 -5.86
C ILE A 32 9.97 0.70 -5.44
N TYR A 33 9.08 0.33 -6.35
CA TYR A 33 7.65 0.32 -6.08
C TYR A 33 6.93 -0.91 -6.64
N GLU A 34 5.82 -1.25 -6.00
CA GLU A 34 4.89 -2.29 -6.42
C GLU A 34 3.45 -1.77 -6.31
N TYR A 35 2.57 -2.24 -7.19
CA TYR A 35 1.15 -1.95 -7.11
C TYR A 35 0.49 -2.96 -6.17
N ILE A 36 -0.13 -2.47 -5.09
CA ILE A 36 -1.02 -3.28 -4.25
C ILE A 36 -2.36 -3.45 -4.94
N ASP A 37 -2.89 -2.36 -5.50
CA ASP A 37 -4.14 -2.32 -6.26
C ASP A 37 -4.12 -1.16 -7.26
N LYS A 38 -4.97 -1.23 -8.29
CA LYS A 38 -5.05 -0.24 -9.37
C LYS A 38 -6.47 0.30 -9.53
N ASP A 39 -6.56 1.57 -9.91
CA ASP A 39 -7.84 2.28 -10.12
C ASP A 39 -8.83 2.23 -8.93
N CYS A 40 -8.31 2.20 -7.70
CA CYS A 40 -9.12 2.12 -6.48
C CYS A 40 -9.42 3.50 -5.86
N GLY A 41 -8.55 4.49 -6.05
CA GLY A 41 -8.81 5.85 -5.58
C GLY A 41 -8.81 5.98 -4.06
N SER A 42 -7.81 5.39 -3.39
CA SER A 42 -7.67 5.41 -1.93
C SER A 42 -7.50 6.84 -1.37
N ALA A 43 -8.33 7.19 -0.40
CA ALA A 43 -8.25 8.46 0.34
C ALA A 43 -7.47 8.33 1.65
N ASN A 44 -7.59 7.18 2.31
CA ASN A 44 -6.93 6.88 3.56
C ASN A 44 -6.44 5.43 3.54
N VAL A 45 -5.24 5.26 4.06
CA VAL A 45 -4.58 3.96 4.20
C VAL A 45 -4.15 3.81 5.65
N TYR A 46 -4.46 2.67 6.25
CA TYR A 46 -4.02 2.33 7.60
C TYR A 46 -3.33 0.98 7.61
N LYS A 47 -2.12 0.94 8.18
CA LYS A 47 -1.38 -0.30 8.38
C LYS A 47 -1.61 -0.81 9.79
N PHE A 48 -1.90 -2.11 9.90
CA PHE A 48 -1.91 -2.80 11.18
C PHE A 48 -1.28 -4.19 11.07
N THR A 49 -1.01 -4.79 12.22
CA THR A 49 -0.51 -6.17 12.32
C THR A 49 -1.52 -6.97 13.11
N ASN A 50 -1.86 -8.16 12.61
CA ASN A 50 -2.75 -9.08 13.28
C ASN A 50 -2.18 -10.50 13.21
N HIS A 51 -2.00 -11.14 14.36
CA HIS A 51 -1.36 -12.46 14.48
C HIS A 51 0.00 -12.58 13.77
N GLY A 52 0.79 -11.50 13.79
CA GLY A 52 2.13 -11.46 13.15
C GLY A 52 2.10 -11.14 11.65
N GLU A 53 0.93 -11.12 11.03
CA GLU A 53 0.74 -10.79 9.62
C GLU A 53 0.44 -9.30 9.45
N ASP A 54 0.98 -8.70 8.38
CA ASP A 54 0.78 -7.29 8.08
C ASP A 54 -0.40 -7.07 7.12
N TYR A 55 -1.25 -6.11 7.48
CA TYR A 55 -2.45 -5.75 6.72
C TYR A 55 -2.49 -4.26 6.41
N ILE A 56 -3.15 -3.95 5.30
CA ILE A 56 -3.54 -2.59 4.92
C ILE A 56 -5.06 -2.52 4.80
N LEU A 57 -5.65 -1.58 5.53
CA LEU A 57 -7.03 -1.15 5.33
C LEU A 57 -7.02 0.10 4.44
N SER A 58 -7.73 0.07 3.33
CA SER A 58 -7.88 1.19 2.41
C SER A 58 -9.33 1.65 2.33
N ALA A 59 -9.56 2.95 2.53
CA ALA A 59 -10.83 3.59 2.24
C ALA A 59 -10.79 4.16 0.82
N ASN A 60 -11.36 3.42 -0.13
CA ASN A 60 -11.35 3.70 -1.57
C ASN A 60 -12.56 4.58 -1.90
N ARG A 61 -12.36 5.90 -1.91
CA ARG A 61 -13.47 6.86 -2.06
C ARG A 61 -14.06 6.84 -3.47
N GLU A 62 -13.23 6.64 -4.48
CA GLU A 62 -13.65 6.73 -5.88
C GLU A 62 -14.41 5.48 -6.35
N THR A 63 -14.33 4.37 -5.60
CA THR A 63 -15.06 3.12 -5.87
C THR A 63 -16.11 2.78 -4.81
N ASP A 64 -16.28 3.61 -3.77
CA ASP A 64 -17.17 3.38 -2.62
C ASP A 64 -16.90 2.03 -1.92
N GLU A 65 -15.62 1.71 -1.74
CA GLU A 65 -15.17 0.43 -1.19
C GLU A 65 -14.27 0.63 0.04
N VAL A 66 -14.37 -0.28 0.99
CA VAL A 66 -13.34 -0.47 2.03
C VAL A 66 -12.66 -1.80 1.78
N ALA A 67 -11.39 -1.75 1.38
CA ALA A 67 -10.60 -2.94 1.02
C ALA A 67 -9.60 -3.29 2.13
N LEU A 68 -9.42 -4.58 2.36
CA LEU A 68 -8.42 -5.12 3.28
C LEU A 68 -7.44 -6.00 2.50
N TYR A 69 -6.17 -5.62 2.50
CA TYR A 69 -5.10 -6.36 1.86
C TYR A 69 -4.22 -7.02 2.92
N ARG A 70 -3.91 -8.30 2.74
CA ARG A 70 -2.79 -8.94 3.43
C ARG A 70 -1.55 -8.76 2.58
N LEU A 71 -0.43 -8.36 3.18
CA LEU A 71 0.82 -8.15 2.47
C LEU A 71 1.83 -9.25 2.79
N TRP A 72 2.59 -9.66 1.77
CA TRP A 72 3.77 -10.51 1.88
C TRP A 72 4.86 -9.96 0.93
N LEU A 73 6.12 -10.00 1.36
CA LEU A 73 7.30 -9.48 0.66
C LEU A 73 8.34 -10.56 0.39
#